data_AF-A0A835T328-F1
#
_entry.id   AF-A0A835T328-F1
#
_cell.length_a   1.000
_cell.length_b   1.000
_cell.length_c   1.000
_cell.angle_alpha   90.00
_cell.angle_beta   90.00
_cell.angle_gamma   90.00
#
_symmetry.space_group_name_H-M   'P 1'
#
loop_
_entity.id
_entity.type
_entity.pdbx_description
1 polymer ?
#
loop_
_entity_poly.entity_id
_entity_poly.type
_entity_poly.pdbx_seq_one_letter_code
_entity_poly.pdbx_strand_id
1 'polypeptide(L)'
;MSTEWKNPCYNVIAEPGGLAICITSWCVPCFTYGMNLRHLADAPEGSNVFCAGDMSKACCLYCCASMVGCGCVVHIPARQYIRKKYNISEPQHGILEDVFLTWCCPCCTVTQEYNEIMSRNGGAAGFDDLKKAGGALADDAKKAANTAVDGAKQAVDNAKGSEAKKEGEAKEEKKEAEHKEEKKEAVAEAKEEKEAAAEEKKETKAE
;
A
#
# COMPACT_ATOMS: atom_id res chain seq x y z
N MET A 1 -4.76 22.27 -33.65
CA MET A 1 -3.74 21.92 -32.64
C MET A 1 -2.70 21.07 -33.33
N SER A 2 -1.42 21.25 -33.07
CA SER A 2 -0.37 20.39 -33.63
C SER A 2 -0.60 18.95 -33.19
N THR A 3 -0.54 18.02 -34.14
CA THR A 3 -0.63 16.58 -33.90
C THR A 3 0.69 15.99 -33.41
N GLU A 4 1.74 16.79 -33.25
CA GLU A 4 3.05 16.33 -32.77
C GLU A 4 3.32 16.76 -31.33
N TRP A 5 4.31 16.12 -30.69
CA TRP A 5 4.85 16.58 -29.42
C TRP A 5 5.28 18.05 -29.53
N LYS A 6 4.90 18.88 -28.56
CA LYS A 6 5.21 20.32 -28.61
C LYS A 6 6.71 20.58 -28.52
N ASN A 7 7.42 19.73 -27.78
CA ASN A 7 8.87 19.77 -27.64
C ASN A 7 9.48 18.41 -28.02
N PRO A 8 10.61 18.38 -28.73
CA PRO A 8 11.33 17.14 -28.98
C PRO A 8 11.95 16.61 -27.69
N CYS A 9 12.19 15.30 -27.61
CA CYS A 9 12.63 14.66 -26.36
C CYS A 9 14.00 15.18 -25.86
N TYR A 10 14.87 15.65 -26.76
CA TYR A 10 16.20 16.15 -26.41
C TYR A 10 16.23 17.64 -26.03
N ASN A 11 15.08 18.32 -26.01
CA ASN A 11 15.02 19.73 -25.61
C ASN A 11 14.95 19.86 -24.07
N VAL A 12 16.12 19.77 -23.43
CA VAL A 12 16.29 19.79 -21.97
C VAL A 12 15.96 21.11 -21.28
N ILE A 13 15.86 22.19 -22.05
CA ILE A 13 15.52 23.55 -21.57
C ILE A 13 14.10 23.96 -21.97
N ALA A 14 13.31 23.03 -22.49
CA ALA A 14 11.93 23.29 -22.86
C ALA A 14 11.09 23.71 -21.64
N GLU A 15 10.48 24.88 -21.74
CA GLU A 15 9.37 25.31 -20.88
C GLU A 15 8.14 24.40 -21.12
N PRO A 16 7.32 24.13 -20.08
CA PRO A 16 7.31 24.75 -18.75
C PRO A 16 8.22 24.10 -17.68
N GLY A 17 8.81 22.93 -17.93
CA GLY A 17 9.63 22.22 -16.95
C GLY A 17 11.03 22.80 -16.78
N GLY A 18 11.60 23.31 -17.88
CA GLY A 18 12.91 23.93 -17.92
C GLY A 18 14.02 23.01 -17.37
N LEU A 19 15.13 23.64 -16.96
CA LEU A 19 16.29 22.93 -16.45
C LEU A 19 15.99 22.18 -15.13
N ALA A 20 15.07 22.70 -14.31
CA ALA A 20 14.72 22.10 -13.02
C ALA A 20 14.19 20.68 -13.20
N ILE A 21 13.19 20.49 -14.06
CA ILE A 21 12.61 19.16 -14.31
C ILE A 21 13.60 18.25 -15.02
N CYS A 22 14.46 18.78 -15.91
CA CYS A 22 15.50 17.97 -16.52
C CYS A 22 16.48 17.41 -15.47
N ILE A 23 16.96 18.25 -14.55
CA ILE A 23 17.87 17.82 -13.46
C ILE A 23 17.16 16.84 -12.53
N THR A 24 15.92 17.12 -12.13
CA THR A 24 15.14 16.20 -11.29
C THR A 24 14.95 14.86 -11.97
N SER A 25 14.59 14.85 -13.26
CA SER A 25 14.38 13.61 -14.02
C SER A 25 15.67 12.83 -14.21
N TRP A 26 16.82 13.50 -14.24
CA TRP A 26 18.11 12.84 -14.34
C TRP A 26 18.54 12.22 -13.00
N CYS A 27 18.39 12.94 -11.89
CA CYS A 27 18.77 12.46 -10.57
C CYS A 27 17.77 11.46 -9.98
N VAL A 28 16.46 11.70 -10.17
CA VAL A 28 15.35 10.97 -9.56
C VAL A 28 14.18 10.84 -10.57
N PRO A 29 14.35 10.03 -11.64
CA PRO A 29 13.35 9.91 -12.72
C PRO A 29 11.98 9.43 -12.24
N CYS A 30 11.95 8.60 -11.19
CA CYS A 30 10.71 8.13 -10.57
C CYS A 30 9.86 9.27 -9.99
N PHE A 31 10.49 10.36 -9.53
CA PHE A 31 9.79 11.50 -8.97
C PHE A 31 9.04 12.26 -10.06
N THR A 32 9.72 12.61 -11.16
CA THR A 32 9.08 13.28 -12.31
C THR A 32 8.03 12.37 -12.96
N TYR A 33 8.29 11.07 -13.06
CA TYR A 33 7.27 10.12 -13.53
C TYR A 33 6.02 10.15 -12.62
N GLY A 34 6.20 10.10 -11.30
CA GLY A 34 5.09 10.24 -10.36
C GLY A 34 4.32 11.57 -10.52
N MET A 35 5.03 12.68 -10.78
CA MET A 35 4.40 13.97 -11.07
C MET A 35 3.54 13.92 -12.33
N ASN A 36 4.04 13.32 -13.41
CA ASN A 36 3.28 13.13 -14.65
C ASN A 36 1.98 12.36 -14.37
N LEU A 37 2.08 11.26 -13.61
CA LEU A 37 0.95 10.39 -13.30
C LEU A 37 -0.09 11.07 -12.41
N ARG A 38 0.33 11.96 -11.50
CA ARG A 38 -0.58 12.82 -10.72
C ARG A 38 -1.42 13.72 -11.63
N HIS A 39 -0.82 14.25 -12.70
CA HIS A 39 -1.51 15.10 -13.67
C HIS A 39 -2.36 14.31 -14.68
N LEU A 40 -2.29 12.98 -14.64
CA LEU A 40 -3.10 12.04 -15.41
C LEU A 40 -4.18 11.37 -14.55
N ALA A 41 -4.65 12.02 -13.49
CA ALA A 41 -5.70 11.50 -12.60
C ALA A 41 -7.05 11.27 -13.31
N ASP A 42 -7.23 11.80 -14.52
CA ASP A 42 -8.39 11.60 -15.39
C ASP A 42 -8.32 10.31 -16.22
N ALA A 43 -7.26 9.51 -16.08
CA ALA A 43 -7.15 8.23 -16.74
C ALA A 43 -8.25 7.27 -16.26
N PRO A 44 -9.08 6.70 -17.17
CA PRO A 44 -10.15 5.78 -16.78
C PRO A 44 -9.57 4.48 -16.23
N GLU A 45 -10.30 3.82 -15.33
CA GLU A 45 -9.89 2.60 -14.61
C GLU A 45 -9.60 1.36 -15.49
N GLY A 46 -9.68 1.47 -16.82
CA GLY A 46 -9.27 0.43 -17.77
C GLY A 46 -8.13 0.85 -18.72
N SER A 47 -7.59 2.05 -18.54
CA SER A 47 -6.36 2.45 -19.23
C SER A 47 -5.19 1.76 -18.53
N ASN A 48 -4.30 1.09 -19.28
CA ASN A 48 -3.16 0.32 -18.75
C ASN A 48 -2.09 1.18 -18.02
N VAL A 49 -2.46 2.36 -17.53
CA VAL A 49 -1.63 3.31 -16.82
C VAL A 49 -1.62 2.94 -15.34
N PHE A 50 -0.48 2.46 -14.87
CA PHE A 50 -0.34 2.05 -13.47
C PHE A 50 -0.30 3.25 -12.53
N CYS A 51 -1.10 3.21 -11.47
CA CYS A 51 -1.12 4.21 -10.40
C CYS A 51 -1.43 5.64 -10.88
N ALA A 52 -2.31 5.79 -11.88
CA ALA A 52 -2.80 7.11 -12.31
C ALA A 52 -3.39 7.89 -11.13
N GLY A 53 -3.05 9.18 -11.02
CA GLY A 53 -3.46 10.06 -9.92
C GLY A 53 -2.65 9.92 -8.62
N ASP A 54 -1.98 8.78 -8.39
CA ASP A 54 -1.24 8.50 -7.15
C ASP A 54 0.27 8.68 -7.35
N MET A 55 0.79 9.86 -7.02
CA MET A 55 2.21 10.21 -7.18
C MET A 55 3.16 9.25 -6.42
N SER A 56 2.88 9.00 -5.14
CA SER A 56 3.73 8.19 -4.26
C SER A 56 3.83 6.73 -4.73
N LYS A 57 2.70 6.14 -5.16
CA LYS A 57 2.67 4.77 -5.68
C LYS A 57 3.32 4.67 -7.05
N ALA A 58 3.05 5.63 -7.94
CA ALA A 58 3.68 5.68 -9.26
C ALA A 58 5.20 5.84 -9.18
N CYS A 59 5.69 6.70 -8.27
CA CYS A 59 7.11 6.88 -7.99
C CYS A 59 7.75 5.57 -7.50
N CYS A 60 7.16 4.92 -6.51
CA CYS A 60 7.65 3.63 -5.99
C CYS A 60 7.66 2.54 -7.07
N LEU A 61 6.56 2.39 -7.82
CA LEU A 61 6.44 1.41 -8.89
C LEU A 61 7.50 1.62 -9.98
N TYR A 62 7.68 2.87 -10.44
CA TYR A 62 8.68 3.17 -11.46
C TYR A 62 10.11 2.95 -10.94
N CYS A 63 10.38 3.30 -9.68
CA CYS A 63 11.66 3.05 -9.04
C CYS A 63 11.96 1.54 -9.02
N CYS A 64 11.03 0.72 -8.52
CA CYS A 64 11.16 -0.73 -8.48
C CYS A 64 11.28 -1.37 -9.87
N ALA A 65 10.46 -0.95 -10.83
CA ALA A 65 10.53 -1.44 -12.20
C ALA A 65 11.86 -1.07 -12.88
N SER A 66 12.39 0.11 -12.60
CA SER A 66 13.68 0.55 -13.13
C SER A 66 14.85 -0.23 -12.53
N MET A 67 14.78 -0.60 -11.23
CA MET A 67 15.82 -1.41 -10.58
C MET A 67 15.97 -2.81 -11.20
N VAL A 68 14.88 -3.39 -11.73
CA VAL A 68 14.91 -4.69 -12.42
C VAL A 68 15.09 -4.57 -13.94
N GLY A 69 15.34 -3.37 -14.46
CA GLY A 69 15.52 -3.12 -15.90
C GLY A 69 14.22 -3.11 -16.72
N CYS A 70 13.05 -3.18 -16.08
CA CYS A 70 11.74 -3.21 -16.71
C CYS A 70 11.01 -1.85 -16.65
N GLY A 71 11.73 -0.74 -16.48
CA GLY A 71 11.13 0.60 -16.37
C GLY A 71 10.27 0.97 -17.59
N CYS A 72 10.65 0.50 -18.79
CA CYS A 72 9.90 0.71 -20.02
C CYS A 72 8.48 0.11 -19.97
N VAL A 73 8.27 -1.00 -19.26
CA VAL A 73 6.95 -1.66 -19.15
C VAL A 73 5.95 -0.77 -18.43
N VAL A 74 6.40 -0.02 -17.43
CA VAL A 74 5.55 0.92 -16.68
C VAL A 74 5.41 2.24 -17.43
N HIS A 75 6.46 2.66 -18.13
CA HIS A 75 6.50 3.95 -18.82
C HIS A 75 5.68 3.99 -20.12
N ILE A 76 5.80 2.96 -20.97
CA ILE A 76 5.17 2.94 -22.30
C ILE A 76 3.64 3.11 -22.22
N PRO A 77 2.91 2.41 -21.32
CA PRO A 77 1.46 2.60 -21.21
C PRO A 77 1.06 4.03 -20.86
N ALA A 78 1.79 4.69 -19.94
CA ALA A 78 1.55 6.09 -19.59
C ALA A 78 1.76 7.01 -20.80
N ARG A 79 2.86 6.81 -21.54
CA ARG A 79 3.17 7.56 -22.76
C ARG A 79 2.12 7.40 -23.85
N GLN A 80 1.67 6.17 -24.07
CA GLN A 80 0.62 5.84 -25.03
C GLN A 80 -0.72 6.48 -24.64
N TYR A 81 -1.03 6.53 -23.34
CA TYR A 81 -2.19 7.25 -22.85
C TYR A 81 -2.10 8.76 -23.09
N ILE A 82 -0.94 9.38 -22.84
CA ILE A 82 -0.70 10.81 -23.12
C ILE A 82 -0.92 11.12 -24.61
N ARG A 83 -0.39 10.28 -25.51
CA ARG A 83 -0.60 10.43 -26.96
C ARG A 83 -2.09 10.40 -27.31
N LYS A 84 -2.83 9.42 -26.78
CA LYS A 84 -4.28 9.30 -26.99
C LYS A 84 -5.06 10.47 -26.40
N LYS A 85 -4.73 10.88 -25.17
CA LYS A 85 -5.39 11.98 -24.45
C LYS A 85 -5.25 13.31 -25.20
N TYR A 86 -4.10 13.57 -25.78
CA TYR A 86 -3.80 14.84 -26.44
C TYR A 86 -3.83 14.80 -27.97
N ASN A 87 -4.32 13.70 -28.55
CA ASN A 87 -4.37 13.45 -30.00
C ASN A 87 -3.01 13.68 -30.70
N ILE A 88 -1.94 13.17 -30.08
CA ILE A 88 -0.60 13.17 -30.65
C ILE A 88 -0.48 11.98 -31.60
N SER A 89 0.02 12.21 -32.82
CA SER A 89 0.26 11.20 -33.83
C SER A 89 1.12 10.07 -33.27
N GLU A 90 0.81 8.85 -33.69
CA GLU A 90 1.66 7.71 -33.38
C GLU A 90 3.05 7.90 -34.02
N PRO A 91 4.10 7.35 -33.40
CA PRO A 91 5.44 7.39 -33.98
C PRO A 91 5.44 6.74 -35.36
N GLN A 92 6.30 7.20 -36.26
CA GLN A 92 6.42 6.64 -37.60
C GLN A 92 6.80 5.14 -37.56
N HIS A 93 7.52 4.73 -36.51
CA HIS A 93 7.93 3.33 -36.28
C HIS A 93 7.10 2.63 -35.18
N GLY A 94 5.93 3.18 -34.83
CA GLY A 94 5.03 2.63 -33.82
C GLY A 94 5.66 2.52 -32.42
N ILE A 95 5.15 1.60 -31.61
CA ILE A 95 5.54 1.43 -30.19
C ILE A 95 7.04 1.19 -30.01
N LEU A 96 7.73 0.58 -31.00
CA LEU A 96 9.16 0.33 -30.93
C LEU A 96 9.97 1.61 -30.77
N GLU A 97 9.56 2.70 -31.42
CA GLU A 97 10.22 4.00 -31.28
C GLU A 97 10.17 4.49 -29.83
N ASP A 98 8.99 4.38 -29.18
CA ASP A 98 8.80 4.75 -27.79
C ASP A 98 9.62 3.86 -26.84
N VAL A 99 9.71 2.55 -27.13
CA VAL A 99 10.57 1.62 -26.35
C VAL A 99 12.03 2.06 -26.42
N PHE A 100 12.55 2.33 -27.62
CA PHE A 100 13.95 2.75 -27.82
C PHE A 100 14.22 4.12 -27.19
N LEU A 101 13.29 5.08 -27.31
CA LEU A 101 13.41 6.39 -26.68
C LEU A 101 13.44 6.29 -25.16
N THR A 102 12.54 5.50 -24.57
CA THR A 102 12.49 5.28 -23.13
C THR A 102 13.73 4.54 -22.62
N TRP A 103 14.27 3.59 -23.39
CA TRP A 103 15.48 2.87 -23.00
C TRP A 103 16.73 3.75 -23.13
N CYS A 104 16.91 4.44 -24.27
CA CYS A 104 18.09 5.25 -24.55
C CYS A 104 18.19 6.48 -23.64
N CYS A 105 17.08 7.16 -23.38
CA CYS A 105 17.04 8.31 -22.47
C CYS A 105 15.71 8.37 -21.69
N PRO A 106 15.57 7.63 -20.58
CA PRO A 106 14.35 7.64 -19.76
C PRO A 106 14.06 9.02 -19.16
N CYS A 107 15.09 9.78 -18.78
CA CYS A 107 14.91 11.13 -18.24
C CYS A 107 14.39 12.12 -19.29
N CYS A 108 14.87 12.03 -20.53
CA CYS A 108 14.42 12.86 -21.65
C CYS A 108 12.93 12.61 -21.96
N THR A 109 12.53 11.34 -22.01
CA THR A 109 11.16 10.94 -22.34
C THR A 109 10.18 11.33 -21.24
N VAL A 110 10.55 11.13 -19.97
CA VAL A 110 9.75 11.59 -18.82
C VAL A 110 9.63 13.12 -18.79
N THR A 111 10.69 13.85 -19.10
CA THR A 111 10.68 15.33 -19.17
C THR A 111 9.81 15.83 -20.33
N GLN A 112 9.87 15.16 -21.48
CA GLN A 112 9.01 15.49 -22.63
C GLN A 112 7.54 15.34 -22.27
N GLU A 113 7.18 14.25 -21.59
CA GLU A 113 5.82 14.01 -21.11
C GLU A 113 5.37 15.07 -20.12
N TYR A 114 6.24 15.43 -19.16
CA TYR A 114 5.96 16.50 -18.22
C TYR A 114 5.64 17.81 -18.94
N ASN A 115 6.50 18.22 -19.87
CA ASN A 115 6.35 19.44 -20.63
C ASN A 115 5.06 19.43 -21.46
N GLU A 116 4.74 18.30 -22.08
CA GLU A 116 3.53 18.15 -22.86
C GLU A 116 2.27 18.31 -21.98
N ILE A 117 2.20 17.56 -20.89
CA ILE A 117 1.08 17.59 -19.94
C ILE A 117 0.88 19.00 -19.39
N MET A 118 1.94 19.61 -18.88
CA MET A 118 1.87 20.93 -18.25
C MET A 118 1.55 22.03 -19.27
N SER A 119 2.11 21.95 -20.48
CA SER A 119 1.82 22.94 -21.52
C SER A 119 0.37 22.92 -21.98
N ARG A 120 -0.31 21.77 -21.87
CA ARG A 120 -1.72 21.60 -22.28
C ARG A 120 -2.70 21.80 -21.13
N ASN A 121 -2.30 21.49 -19.91
CA ASN A 121 -3.12 21.70 -18.71
C ASN A 121 -3.03 23.15 -18.17
N GLY A 122 -2.24 24.03 -18.81
CA GLY A 122 -2.02 25.40 -18.33
C GLY A 122 -1.20 25.46 -17.02
N GLY A 123 -0.36 24.45 -16.80
CA GLY A 123 0.41 24.27 -15.57
C GLY A 123 1.50 25.33 -15.37
N ALA A 124 1.83 25.59 -14.10
CA ALA A 124 2.86 26.54 -13.67
C ALA A 124 4.30 26.07 -13.98
N ALA A 125 5.26 26.98 -13.84
CA ALA A 125 6.69 26.70 -14.01
C ALA A 125 7.14 25.47 -13.20
N GLY A 126 8.00 24.63 -13.80
CA GLY A 126 8.36 23.31 -13.28
C GLY A 126 8.88 23.30 -11.84
N PHE A 127 9.49 24.40 -11.39
CA PHE A 127 9.97 24.53 -10.01
C PHE A 127 8.84 24.62 -8.97
N ASP A 128 7.75 25.33 -9.28
CA ASP A 128 6.61 25.45 -8.35
C ASP A 128 5.88 24.13 -8.20
N ASP A 129 5.73 23.40 -9.30
CA ASP A 129 5.12 22.08 -9.30
C ASP A 129 6.00 21.04 -8.58
N LEU A 130 7.33 21.10 -8.78
CA LEU A 130 8.29 20.29 -8.04
C LEU A 130 8.14 20.50 -6.52
N LYS A 131 8.03 21.76 -6.09
CA LYS A 131 7.83 22.10 -4.67
C LYS A 131 6.49 21.56 -4.14
N LYS A 132 5.41 21.68 -4.91
CA LYS A 132 4.08 21.14 -4.55
C LYS A 132 4.08 19.61 -4.49
N ALA A 133 4.76 18.96 -5.42
CA ALA A 133 4.92 17.51 -5.44
C ALA A 133 5.74 17.03 -4.22
N GLY A 134 6.82 17.74 -3.88
CA GLY A 134 7.66 17.42 -2.72
C GLY A 134 6.90 17.55 -1.40
N GLY A 135 6.09 18.60 -1.25
CA GLY A 135 5.20 18.77 -0.09
C GLY A 135 4.17 17.64 0.03
N ALA A 136 3.50 17.30 -1.07
CA ALA A 136 2.51 16.21 -1.10
C ALA A 136 3.13 14.86 -0.71
N LEU A 137 4.33 14.56 -1.21
CA LEU A 137 5.05 13.33 -0.86
C LEU A 137 5.40 13.28 0.64
N ALA A 138 5.81 14.41 1.22
CA ALA A 138 6.12 14.50 2.65
C ALA A 138 4.87 14.29 3.52
N ASP A 139 3.72 14.80 3.09
CA ASP A 139 2.45 14.61 3.81
C ASP A 139 1.94 13.17 3.68
N ASP A 140 2.07 12.54 2.51
CA ASP A 140 1.79 11.12 2.31
C ASP A 140 2.67 10.24 3.22
N ALA A 141 3.97 10.55 3.33
CA ALA A 141 4.90 9.83 4.20
C ALA A 141 4.50 9.95 5.69
N LYS A 142 4.08 11.14 6.14
CA LYS A 142 3.57 11.34 7.51
C LYS A 142 2.28 10.54 7.74
N LYS A 143 1.35 10.57 6.77
CA LYS A 143 0.10 9.82 6.86
C LYS A 143 0.35 8.32 6.97
N ALA A 144 1.23 7.79 6.12
CA ALA A 144 1.62 6.38 6.16
C ALA A 144 2.27 5.99 7.51
N ALA A 145 3.13 6.84 8.06
CA ALA A 145 3.73 6.62 9.37
C ALA A 145 2.67 6.58 10.49
N ASN A 146 1.72 7.51 10.49
CA ASN A 146 0.65 7.54 11.49
C ASN A 146 -0.24 6.29 11.40
N THR A 147 -0.62 5.86 10.18
CA THR A 147 -1.40 4.62 9.98
C THR A 147 -0.67 3.38 10.48
N ALA A 148 0.66 3.31 10.30
CA ALA A 148 1.45 2.20 10.83
C ALA A 148 1.48 2.18 12.37
N VAL A 149 1.58 3.36 13.00
CA VAL A 149 1.53 3.50 14.47
C VAL A 149 0.16 3.09 15.01
N ASP A 150 -0.93 3.53 14.37
CA ASP A 150 -2.30 3.17 14.78
C ASP A 150 -2.54 1.66 14.65
N GLY A 151 -2.07 1.05 13.56
CA GLY A 151 -2.13 -0.40 13.36
C GLY A 151 -1.33 -1.17 14.42
N ALA A 152 -0.15 -0.69 14.79
CA ALA A 152 0.65 -1.29 15.86
C ALA A 152 -0.06 -1.17 17.22
N LYS A 153 -0.68 -0.02 17.51
CA LYS A 153 -1.45 0.18 18.74
C LYS A 153 -2.65 -0.76 18.82
N GLN A 154 -3.40 -0.89 17.72
CA GLN A 154 -4.55 -1.80 17.65
C GLN A 154 -4.13 -3.28 17.82
N ALA A 155 -2.97 -3.67 17.28
CA ALA A 155 -2.41 -5.01 17.49
C ALA A 155 -2.04 -5.26 18.95
N VAL A 156 -1.45 -4.27 19.64
CA VAL A 156 -1.12 -4.36 21.07
C VAL A 156 -2.38 -4.44 21.93
N ASP A 157 -3.40 -3.64 21.63
CA ASP A 157 -4.67 -3.65 22.38
C ASP A 157 -5.42 -4.99 22.19
N ASN A 158 -5.40 -5.55 20.97
CA ASN A 158 -5.95 -6.88 20.69
C ASN A 158 -5.19 -8.01 21.42
N ALA A 159 -3.86 -7.91 21.51
CA ALA A 159 -3.04 -8.89 22.25
C ALA A 159 -3.40 -8.89 23.75
N LYS A 160 -3.53 -7.71 24.36
CA LYS A 160 -3.94 -7.57 25.77
C LYS A 160 -5.33 -8.12 26.05
N GLY A 161 -6.28 -7.92 25.13
CA GLY A 161 -7.62 -8.50 25.23
C GLY A 161 -7.61 -10.04 25.20
N SER A 162 -6.70 -10.63 24.42
CA SER A 162 -6.55 -12.10 24.33
C SER A 162 -5.92 -12.72 25.57
N GLU A 163 -4.98 -12.02 26.22
CA GLU A 163 -4.39 -12.47 27.50
C GLU A 163 -5.40 -12.41 28.64
N ALA A 164 -6.20 -11.33 28.72
CA ALA A 164 -7.26 -11.20 29.72
C ALA A 164 -8.34 -12.29 29.58
N LYS A 165 -8.66 -12.71 28.35
CA LYS A 165 -9.61 -13.79 28.10
C LYS A 165 -9.05 -15.16 28.52
N LYS A 166 -7.77 -15.44 28.23
CA LYS A 166 -7.10 -16.69 28.64
C LYS A 166 -6.97 -16.81 30.16
N GLU A 167 -6.70 -15.71 30.87
CA GLU A 167 -6.68 -15.71 32.34
C GLU A 167 -8.07 -15.94 32.96
N GLY A 168 -9.13 -15.50 32.28
CA GLY A 168 -10.51 -15.76 32.68
C GLY A 168 -10.89 -17.23 32.56
N GLU A 169 -10.64 -17.84 31.39
CA GLU A 169 -10.93 -19.25 31.13
C GLU A 169 -10.13 -20.19 32.06
N ALA A 170 -8.85 -19.89 32.32
CA ALA A 170 -8.03 -20.67 33.25
C ALA A 170 -8.50 -20.58 34.72
N LYS A 171 -9.06 -19.44 35.14
CA LYS A 171 -9.66 -19.30 36.48
C LYS A 171 -10.99 -20.03 36.61
N GLU A 172 -11.76 -20.11 35.52
CA GLU A 172 -13.04 -20.82 35.48
C GLU A 172 -12.84 -22.34 35.50
N GLU A 173 -11.90 -22.87 34.71
CA GLU A 173 -11.54 -24.31 34.75
C GLU A 173 -11.00 -24.73 36.12
N LYS A 174 -10.20 -23.89 36.77
CA LYS A 174 -9.67 -24.21 38.11
C LYS A 174 -10.79 -24.29 39.16
N LYS A 175 -11.77 -23.38 39.11
CA LYS A 175 -12.94 -23.41 40.00
C LYS A 175 -13.83 -24.64 39.76
N GLU A 176 -14.01 -25.05 38.50
CA GLU A 176 -14.81 -26.23 38.20
C GLU A 176 -14.13 -27.53 38.67
N ALA A 177 -12.80 -27.59 38.61
CA ALA A 177 -12.01 -28.71 39.12
C ALA A 177 -12.11 -28.85 40.65
N GLU A 178 -11.94 -27.75 41.39
CA GLU A 178 -12.05 -27.73 42.86
C GLU A 178 -13.45 -28.18 43.33
N HIS A 179 -14.52 -27.69 42.68
CA HIS A 179 -15.90 -28.07 43.04
C HIS A 179 -16.23 -29.53 42.69
N LYS A 180 -15.57 -30.14 41.69
CA LYS A 180 -15.72 -31.58 41.39
C LYS A 180 -15.03 -32.46 42.42
N GLU A 181 -13.95 -31.98 43.03
CA GLU A 181 -13.19 -32.72 44.04
C GLU A 181 -13.94 -32.73 45.37
N GLU A 182 -14.43 -31.57 45.85
CA GLU A 182 -15.27 -31.49 47.06
C GLU A 182 -16.53 -32.36 46.95
N LYS A 183 -17.14 -32.40 45.75
CA LYS A 183 -18.33 -33.24 45.53
C LYS A 183 -18.02 -34.74 45.53
N LYS A 184 -16.80 -35.15 45.20
CA LYS A 184 -16.37 -36.56 45.29
C LYS A 184 -16.10 -36.97 46.73
N GLU A 185 -15.48 -36.10 47.51
CA GLU A 185 -15.24 -36.35 48.94
C GLU A 185 -16.55 -36.47 49.71
N ALA A 186 -17.51 -35.57 49.49
CA ALA A 186 -18.84 -35.64 50.12
C ALA A 186 -19.63 -36.90 49.76
N VAL A 187 -19.43 -37.44 48.54
CA VAL A 187 -20.09 -38.69 48.10
C VAL A 187 -19.41 -39.92 48.71
N ALA A 188 -18.10 -39.87 48.97
CA ALA A 188 -17.38 -40.94 49.63
C ALA A 188 -17.79 -41.06 51.11
N GLU A 189 -17.85 -39.92 51.83
CA GLU A 189 -18.30 -39.89 53.23
C GLU A 189 -19.75 -40.39 53.38
N ALA A 190 -20.67 -39.95 52.51
CA ALA A 190 -22.06 -40.40 52.54
C ALA A 190 -22.24 -41.90 52.19
N LYS A 191 -21.25 -42.52 51.53
CA LYS A 191 -21.25 -43.94 51.23
C LYS A 191 -20.77 -44.76 52.43
N GLU A 192 -19.74 -44.30 53.13
CA GLU A 192 -19.27 -44.93 54.37
C GLU A 192 -20.34 -44.88 55.48
N GLU A 193 -21.04 -43.75 55.64
CA GLU A 193 -22.15 -43.65 56.61
C GLU A 193 -23.30 -44.63 56.30
N LYS A 194 -23.59 -44.86 55.01
CA LYS A 194 -24.63 -45.82 54.59
C LYS A 194 -24.22 -47.28 54.78
N GLU A 195 -22.94 -47.59 54.59
CA GLU A 195 -22.41 -48.93 54.83
C GLU A 195 -22.37 -49.25 56.32
N ALA A 196 -21.98 -48.29 57.17
CA ALA A 196 -22.04 -48.42 58.64
C ALA A 196 -23.48 -48.62 59.15
N ALA A 197 -24.45 -47.84 58.65
CA ALA A 197 -25.86 -47.98 59.02
C ALA A 197 -26.51 -49.29 58.52
N ALA A 198 -25.93 -49.94 57.51
CA ALA A 198 -26.39 -51.23 57.00
C ALA A 198 -25.86 -52.42 57.83
N GLU A 199 -24.70 -52.25 58.46
CA GLU A 199 -24.14 -53.24 59.40
C GLU A 199 -24.93 -53.26 60.71
N GLU A 200 -25.26 -52.08 61.26
CA GLU A 200 -26.03 -51.96 62.51
C GLU A 200 -27.45 -52.55 62.39
N LYS A 201 -28.06 -52.49 61.20
CA LYS A 201 -29.36 -53.11 60.89
C LYS A 201 -29.32 -54.64 60.69
N LYS A 202 -28.14 -55.22 60.47
CA LYS A 202 -27.99 -56.69 60.41
C LYS A 202 -27.89 -57.30 61.80
N GLU A 203 -27.34 -56.58 62.77
CA GLU A 203 -27.24 -57.06 64.15
C GLU A 203 -28.60 -57.04 64.88
N THR A 204 -29.45 -56.06 64.62
CA THR A 204 -30.80 -55.97 65.23
C THR A 204 -31.84 -56.95 64.68
N LYS A 205 -31.50 -57.76 63.66
CA LYS A 205 -32.39 -58.76 63.06
C LYS A 205 -32.04 -60.20 63.43
N ALA A 206 -31.04 -60.38 64.29
CA ALA A 206 -30.54 -61.67 64.74
C ALA A 206 -30.95 -62.03 66.19
N GLU A 207 -31.72 -61.18 66.87
CA GLU A 207 -32.41 -61.48 68.13
C GLU A 207 -33.91 -61.76 67.95
#